data_AF-A0A933LPT0-F1
#
_entry.id   AF-A0A933LPT0-F1
#
_cell.length_a   1.000
_cell.length_b   1.000
_cell.length_c   1.000
_cell.angle_alpha   90.00
_cell.angle_beta   90.00
_cell.angle_gamma   90.00
#
_symmetry.space_group_name_H-M   'P 1'
#
loop_
_entity.id
_entity.type
_entity.pdbx_description
1 polymer ?
#
loop_
_entity_poly.entity_id
_entity_poly.type
_entity_poly.pdbx_seq_one_letter_code
_entity_poly.pdbx_strand_id
1 'polypeptide(L)'
;MEKGPVKRLSWDEYFMEITKLVAQRSTCLRRQVGAIIVKEKKILTTGYNGAPSGITHCLDVGCLREKLGIPSGERHELCRALHAEQNAIIQAAQHGVSIKGGVLYTTLQPCSLCAKMIINSGIVTVYYEDGYPDQLSLDLFEEAHLQILKISGVKR
;
A
#
# COMPACT_ATOMS: atom_id res chain seq x y z
N MET A 1 21.52 24.89 21.64
CA MET A 1 21.60 23.90 20.56
C MET A 1 21.28 24.60 19.27
N GLU A 2 22.27 24.82 18.40
CA GLU A 2 22.04 25.32 17.05
C GLU A 2 21.32 24.23 16.26
N LYS A 3 20.11 24.52 15.77
CA LYS A 3 19.42 23.64 14.83
C LYS A 3 20.17 23.74 13.50
N GLY A 4 20.69 22.60 13.01
CA GLY A 4 21.29 22.51 11.69
C GLY A 4 20.34 22.96 10.57
N PRO A 5 20.83 23.12 9.33
CA PRO A 5 20.03 23.63 8.23
C PRO A 5 18.80 22.75 7.96
N VAL A 6 17.64 23.39 7.83
CA VAL A 6 16.37 22.70 7.56
C VAL A 6 16.38 22.18 6.11
N LYS A 7 16.51 20.86 5.94
CA LYS A 7 16.37 20.19 4.64
C LYS A 7 14.89 19.91 4.35
N ARG A 8 14.37 20.49 3.26
CA ARG A 8 13.01 20.21 2.76
C ARG A 8 12.98 18.84 2.08
N LEU A 9 12.00 18.00 2.43
CA LEU A 9 11.77 16.72 1.78
C LEU A 9 11.35 16.90 0.32
N SER A 10 11.78 15.99 -0.55
CA SER A 10 11.18 15.84 -1.86
C SER A 10 9.72 15.38 -1.73
N TRP A 11 8.96 15.45 -2.83
CA TRP A 11 7.58 14.98 -2.83
C TRP A 11 7.48 13.48 -2.54
N ASP A 12 8.31 12.67 -3.19
CA ASP A 12 8.26 11.22 -3.01
C ASP A 12 8.69 10.81 -1.59
N GLU A 13 9.69 11.50 -1.03
CA GLU A 13 10.10 11.31 0.37
C GLU A 13 8.94 11.66 1.32
N TYR A 14 8.30 12.80 1.12
CA TYR A 14 7.16 13.23 1.93
C TYR A 14 5.99 12.24 1.86
N PHE A 15 5.62 11.79 0.66
CA PHE A 15 4.52 10.84 0.46
C PHE A 15 4.84 9.46 1.02
N MET A 16 6.08 8.98 0.87
CA MET A 16 6.47 7.70 1.45
C MET A 16 6.49 7.75 2.99
N GLU A 17 6.94 8.85 3.60
CA GLU A 17 6.89 9.01 5.07
C GLU A 17 5.45 9.04 5.60
N ILE A 18 4.52 9.68 4.89
CA ILE A 18 3.09 9.59 5.23
C ILE A 18 2.57 8.17 5.06
N THR A 19 2.97 7.48 4.00
CA THR A 19 2.56 6.10 3.73
C THR A 19 2.98 5.15 4.86
N LYS A 20 4.19 5.33 5.41
CA LYS A 20 4.65 4.64 6.62
C LYS A 20 3.81 4.97 7.84
N LEU A 21 3.46 6.24 8.05
CA LEU A 21 2.59 6.65 9.16
C LEU A 21 1.21 5.99 9.05
N VAL A 22 0.64 5.93 7.84
CA VAL A 22 -0.62 5.22 7.58
C VAL A 22 -0.49 3.73 7.91
N ALA A 23 0.63 3.09 7.57
CA ALA A 23 0.91 1.68 7.87
C ALA A 23 0.85 1.36 9.36
N GLN A 24 1.18 2.32 10.25
CA GLN A 24 1.14 2.14 11.71
C GLN A 24 -0.27 1.88 12.26
N ARG A 25 -1.33 2.16 11.48
CA ARG A 25 -2.70 1.81 11.84
C ARG A 25 -3.10 0.38 11.49
N SER A 26 -2.23 -0.36 10.81
CA SER A 26 -2.48 -1.77 10.45
C SER A 26 -2.80 -2.62 11.68
N THR A 27 -3.80 -3.48 11.53
CA THR A 27 -4.19 -4.45 12.56
C THR A 27 -3.73 -5.86 12.20
N CYS A 28 -2.83 -6.01 11.23
CA CYS A 28 -2.30 -7.30 10.81
C CYS A 28 -1.11 -7.69 11.69
N LEU A 29 -1.08 -8.95 12.12
CA LEU A 29 0.01 -9.49 12.95
C LEU A 29 1.28 -9.79 12.15
N ARG A 30 1.15 -10.02 10.84
CA ARG A 30 2.26 -10.46 9.98
C ARG A 30 3.07 -9.31 9.40
N ARG A 31 2.39 -8.28 8.90
CA ARG A 31 2.98 -7.15 8.17
C ARG A 31 2.09 -5.93 8.27
N GLN A 32 2.70 -4.77 8.47
CA GLN A 32 2.06 -3.48 8.60
C GLN A 32 2.29 -2.74 7.28
N VAL A 33 1.27 -2.74 6.43
CA VAL A 33 1.34 -2.16 5.09
C VAL A 33 0.46 -0.92 5.05
N GLY A 34 0.98 0.15 4.48
CA GLY A 34 0.26 1.39 4.22
C GLY A 34 0.31 1.71 2.74
N ALA A 35 -0.71 2.39 2.24
CA ALA A 35 -0.80 2.90 0.89
C ALA A 35 -1.50 4.25 0.88
N ILE A 36 -1.08 5.13 -0.02
CA ILE A 36 -1.79 6.38 -0.31
C ILE A 36 -1.89 6.58 -1.81
N ILE A 37 -2.95 7.26 -2.25
CA ILE A 37 -3.13 7.68 -3.63
C ILE A 37 -3.03 9.20 -3.71
N VAL A 38 -2.18 9.67 -4.60
CA VAL A 38 -1.85 11.08 -4.79
C VAL A 38 -2.19 11.50 -6.21
N LYS A 39 -2.74 12.70 -6.37
CA LYS A 39 -2.91 13.36 -7.67
C LYS A 39 -2.63 14.84 -7.52
N GLU A 40 -1.87 15.43 -8.45
CA GLU A 40 -1.51 16.86 -8.40
C GLU A 40 -0.91 17.28 -7.04
N LYS A 41 -0.05 16.43 -6.46
CA LYS A 41 0.59 16.62 -5.15
C LYS A 41 -0.39 16.72 -3.97
N LYS A 42 -1.63 16.26 -4.14
CA LYS A 42 -2.64 16.16 -3.09
C LYS A 42 -2.93 14.69 -2.80
N ILE A 43 -2.96 14.34 -1.52
CA ILE A 43 -3.39 13.01 -1.09
C ILE A 43 -4.91 12.94 -1.25
N LEU A 44 -5.38 11.98 -2.04
CA LEU A 44 -6.80 11.75 -2.27
C LEU A 44 -7.34 10.75 -1.24
N THR A 45 -6.62 9.64 -1.06
CA THR A 45 -7.01 8.54 -0.18
C THR A 45 -5.82 7.89 0.48
N THR A 46 -6.11 7.17 1.57
CA THR A 46 -5.16 6.40 2.36
C THR A 46 -5.76 5.03 2.67
N GLY A 47 -4.93 4.01 2.78
CA GLY A 47 -5.34 2.69 3.21
C GLY A 47 -4.22 2.00 3.98
N TYR A 48 -4.59 1.16 4.93
CA TYR A 48 -3.68 0.23 5.59
C TYR A 48 -4.31 -1.15 5.57
N ASN A 49 -3.50 -2.21 5.69
CA ASN A 49 -4.06 -3.56 5.69
C ASN A 49 -4.76 -3.88 7.01
N GLY A 50 -5.99 -4.38 6.93
CA GLY A 50 -6.87 -4.60 8.09
C GLY A 50 -8.18 -5.28 7.70
N ALA A 51 -8.89 -5.81 8.70
CA ALA A 51 -10.22 -6.41 8.50
C ALA A 51 -11.23 -5.34 8.01
N PRO A 52 -12.28 -5.74 7.28
CA PRO A 52 -13.36 -4.84 6.88
C PRO A 52 -13.97 -4.09 8.07
N SER A 53 -14.53 -2.91 7.81
CA SER A 53 -15.21 -2.10 8.83
C SER A 53 -16.30 -2.91 9.55
N GLY A 54 -16.31 -2.85 10.88
CA GLY A 54 -17.28 -3.57 11.71
C GLY A 54 -16.96 -5.05 11.95
N ILE A 55 -15.84 -5.56 11.43
CA ILE A 55 -15.38 -6.93 11.66
C ILE A 55 -14.21 -6.92 12.65
N THR A 56 -14.14 -7.92 13.52
CA THR A 56 -13.02 -8.06 14.49
C THR A 56 -11.67 -8.07 13.78
N HIS A 57 -10.62 -7.60 14.45
CA HIS A 57 -9.29 -7.51 13.87
C HIS A 57 -8.44 -8.76 14.16
N CYS A 58 -7.33 -8.92 13.44
CA CYS A 58 -6.36 -9.98 13.76
C CYS A 58 -5.71 -9.76 15.13
N LEU A 59 -5.61 -8.50 15.58
CA LEU A 59 -5.16 -8.16 16.94
C LEU A 59 -6.03 -8.83 18.02
N ASP A 60 -7.32 -9.01 17.77
CA ASP A 60 -8.26 -9.52 18.77
C ASP A 60 -8.38 -11.05 18.76
N VAL A 61 -8.31 -11.69 17.58
CA VAL A 61 -8.61 -13.14 17.43
C VAL A 61 -7.43 -13.99 16.94
N GLY A 62 -6.30 -13.34 16.66
CA GLY A 62 -5.14 -13.95 16.01
C GLY A 62 -5.27 -14.03 14.49
N CYS A 63 -4.23 -14.56 13.83
CA CYS A 63 -4.20 -14.75 12.39
C CYS A 63 -4.49 -16.20 11.99
N LEU A 64 -5.57 -16.46 11.24
CA LEU A 64 -5.90 -17.79 10.75
C LEU A 64 -4.78 -18.38 9.88
N ARG A 65 -4.16 -17.54 9.03
CA ARG A 65 -3.07 -17.97 8.15
C ARG A 65 -1.83 -18.41 8.93
N GLU A 66 -1.51 -17.77 10.05
CA GLU A 66 -0.42 -18.22 10.93
C GLU A 66 -0.76 -19.55 11.60
N LYS A 67 -1.99 -19.69 12.13
CA LYS A 67 -2.45 -20.95 12.75
C LYS A 67 -2.38 -22.13 11.79
N LEU A 68 -2.60 -21.89 10.50
CA LEU A 68 -2.55 -22.92 9.45
C LEU A 68 -1.17 -23.05 8.77
N GLY A 69 -0.15 -22.31 9.22
CA GLY A 69 1.20 -22.36 8.64
C GLY A 69 1.28 -21.89 7.19
N ILE A 70 0.37 -21.02 6.74
CA ILE A 70 0.28 -20.59 5.34
C ILE A 70 1.35 -19.54 5.01
N PRO A 71 2.22 -19.79 4.01
CA PRO A 71 3.25 -18.85 3.58
C PRO A 71 2.69 -17.50 3.10
N SER A 72 3.56 -16.48 3.09
CA SER A 72 3.20 -15.18 2.51
C SER A 72 3.05 -15.34 1.00
N GLY A 73 1.99 -14.77 0.41
CA GLY A 73 1.79 -14.81 -1.04
C GLY A 73 0.86 -15.93 -1.50
N GLU A 74 0.50 -16.84 -0.60
CA GLU A 74 -0.39 -17.96 -0.88
C GLU A 74 -1.73 -17.83 -0.15
N ARG A 75 -2.76 -18.42 -0.75
CA ARG A 75 -4.12 -18.58 -0.15
C ARG A 75 -4.67 -17.28 0.45
N HIS A 76 -4.72 -16.24 -0.38
CA HIS A 76 -5.14 -14.88 0.03
C HIS A 76 -6.59 -14.86 0.51
N GLU A 77 -7.43 -15.74 -0.02
CA GLU A 77 -8.84 -15.93 0.34
C GLU A 77 -9.04 -16.34 1.81
N LEU A 78 -8.01 -16.88 2.47
CA LEU A 78 -8.04 -17.21 3.91
C LEU A 78 -7.63 -16.02 4.80
N CYS A 79 -7.24 -14.89 4.19
CA CYS A 79 -6.95 -13.66 4.92
C CYS A 79 -8.24 -12.88 5.17
N ARG A 80 -8.53 -12.58 6.43
CA ARG A 80 -9.66 -11.70 6.79
C ARG A 80 -9.41 -10.23 6.49
N ALA A 81 -8.15 -9.86 6.34
CA ALA A 81 -7.74 -8.48 6.13
C ALA A 81 -7.66 -8.18 4.63
N LEU A 82 -8.16 -7.02 4.24
CA LEU A 82 -7.82 -6.41 2.96
C LEU A 82 -6.40 -5.84 3.02
N HIS A 83 -5.81 -5.71 1.84
CA HIS A 83 -4.52 -5.06 1.66
C HIS A 83 -4.64 -3.52 1.69
N ALA A 84 -3.53 -2.84 1.87
CA ALA A 84 -3.52 -1.38 2.02
C ALA A 84 -3.99 -0.69 0.73
N GLU A 85 -3.53 -1.18 -0.42
CA GLU A 85 -3.84 -0.69 -1.75
C GLU A 85 -5.33 -0.89 -2.07
N GLN A 86 -5.89 -2.04 -1.68
CA GLN A 86 -7.32 -2.31 -1.77
C GLN A 86 -8.12 -1.27 -0.99
N ASN A 87 -7.76 -1.04 0.27
CA ASN A 87 -8.45 -0.08 1.12
C ASN A 87 -8.34 1.36 0.59
N ALA A 88 -7.19 1.76 0.02
CA ALA A 88 -7.02 3.08 -0.59
C ALA A 88 -7.91 3.27 -1.84
N ILE A 89 -8.07 2.24 -2.67
CA ILE A 89 -8.97 2.23 -3.84
C ILE A 89 -10.44 2.22 -3.41
N ILE A 90 -10.81 1.39 -2.42
CA ILE A 90 -12.18 1.32 -1.89
C ILE A 90 -12.58 2.66 -1.29
N GLN A 91 -11.70 3.33 -0.54
CA GLN A 91 -11.99 4.65 0.01
C GLN A 91 -12.27 5.67 -1.11
N ALA A 92 -11.56 5.59 -2.24
CA ALA A 92 -11.78 6.48 -3.38
C ALA A 92 -13.17 6.27 -3.98
N ALA A 93 -13.58 5.00 -4.13
CA ALA A 93 -14.92 4.65 -4.59
C ALA A 93 -16.01 5.11 -3.61
N GLN A 94 -15.81 4.92 -2.29
CA GLN A 94 -16.74 5.37 -1.25
C GLN A 94 -16.95 6.89 -1.26
N HIS A 95 -15.90 7.66 -1.49
CA HIS A 95 -15.95 9.12 -1.51
C HIS A 95 -16.32 9.70 -2.89
N GLY A 96 -16.43 8.88 -3.94
CA GLY A 96 -16.67 9.35 -5.30
C GLY A 96 -15.51 10.17 -5.89
N VAL A 97 -14.27 9.92 -5.44
CA VAL A 97 -13.09 10.67 -5.89
C VAL A 97 -12.38 9.90 -6.99
N SER A 98 -12.14 10.56 -8.13
CA SER A 98 -11.42 9.95 -9.25
C SER A 98 -9.93 9.83 -8.96
N ILE A 99 -9.42 8.59 -8.97
CA ILE A 99 -8.01 8.25 -8.84
C ILE A 99 -7.31 7.98 -10.19
N LYS A 100 -8.04 8.10 -11.30
CA LYS A 100 -7.47 7.95 -12.66
C LYS A 100 -6.41 9.02 -12.93
N GLY A 101 -5.26 8.59 -13.44
CA GLY A 101 -4.06 9.42 -13.65
C GLY A 101 -3.29 9.71 -12.36
N GLY A 102 -3.62 9.04 -11.25
CA GLY A 102 -2.94 9.21 -9.97
C GLY A 102 -1.68 8.38 -9.83
N VAL A 103 -0.96 8.62 -8.74
CA VAL A 103 0.24 7.91 -8.29
C VAL A 103 -0.07 7.21 -6.97
N LEU A 104 0.27 5.94 -6.86
CA LEU A 104 0.12 5.18 -5.61
C LEU A 104 1.48 5.02 -4.94
N TYR A 105 1.56 5.31 -3.65
CA TYR A 105 2.71 4.98 -2.80
C TYR A 105 2.28 3.86 -1.86
N THR A 106 3.12 2.85 -1.66
CA THR A 106 2.87 1.73 -0.73
C THR A 106 4.15 1.35 0.00
N THR A 107 4.06 0.89 1.25
CA THR A 107 5.27 0.44 1.97
C THR A 107 5.80 -0.90 1.45
N LEU A 108 4.98 -1.69 0.75
CA LEU A 108 5.34 -3.00 0.24
C LEU A 108 4.92 -3.14 -1.22
N GLN A 109 5.75 -3.78 -2.06
CA GLN A 109 5.40 -4.10 -3.44
C GLN A 109 4.01 -4.76 -3.51
N PRO A 110 3.09 -4.25 -4.36
CA PRO A 110 1.75 -4.81 -4.48
C PRO A 110 1.78 -6.29 -4.89
N CYS A 111 0.91 -7.11 -4.32
CA CYS A 111 0.71 -8.47 -4.84
C CYS A 111 -0.07 -8.43 -6.17
N SER A 112 -0.06 -9.55 -6.89
CA SER A 112 -0.76 -9.70 -8.18
C SER A 112 -2.26 -9.37 -8.13
N LEU A 113 -2.94 -9.58 -7.00
CA LEU A 113 -4.33 -9.13 -6.82
C LEU A 113 -4.42 -7.60 -6.82
N CYS A 114 -3.58 -6.95 -6.02
CA CYS A 114 -3.55 -5.49 -5.93
C CYS A 114 -3.10 -4.86 -7.26
N ALA A 115 -2.12 -5.45 -7.95
CA ALA A 115 -1.67 -5.00 -9.26
C ALA A 115 -2.83 -4.91 -10.27
N LYS A 116 -3.66 -5.95 -10.38
CA LYS A 116 -4.85 -5.96 -11.25
C LYS A 116 -5.81 -4.80 -10.96
N MET A 117 -6.07 -4.52 -9.68
CA MET A 117 -6.94 -3.41 -9.29
C MET A 117 -6.30 -2.05 -9.55
N ILE A 118 -5.00 -1.90 -9.29
CA ILE A 118 -4.25 -0.67 -9.53
C ILE A 118 -4.29 -0.32 -11.02
N ILE A 119 -3.98 -1.28 -11.89
CA ILE A 119 -4.02 -1.13 -13.34
C ILE A 119 -5.43 -0.68 -13.79
N ASN A 120 -6.47 -1.41 -13.38
CA ASN A 120 -7.85 -1.11 -13.79
C ASN A 120 -8.40 0.20 -13.20
N SER A 121 -7.86 0.67 -12.07
CA SER A 121 -8.24 1.95 -11.48
C SER A 121 -7.71 3.17 -12.26
N GLY A 122 -6.79 2.95 -13.20
CA GLY A 122 -6.18 3.99 -14.02
C GLY A 122 -5.07 4.77 -13.30
N ILE A 123 -4.49 4.22 -12.24
CA ILE A 123 -3.21 4.69 -11.68
C ILE A 123 -2.12 4.53 -12.73
N VAL A 124 -1.16 5.45 -12.78
CA VAL A 124 -0.10 5.47 -13.81
C VAL A 124 1.30 5.16 -13.27
N THR A 125 1.48 5.31 -11.96
CA THR A 125 2.77 5.07 -11.29
C THR A 125 2.55 4.48 -9.90
N VAL A 126 3.36 3.50 -9.54
CA VAL A 126 3.44 2.91 -8.19
C VAL A 126 4.85 3.10 -7.64
N TYR A 127 4.96 3.70 -6.46
CA TYR A 127 6.18 3.71 -5.67
C TYR A 127 6.06 2.75 -4.49
N TYR A 128 7.10 1.94 -4.27
CA TYR A 128 7.14 1.03 -3.13
C TYR A 128 8.48 1.07 -2.39
N GLU A 129 8.48 0.83 -1.08
CA GLU A 129 9.71 0.82 -0.27
C GLU A 129 10.35 -0.57 -0.22
N ASP A 130 9.60 -1.57 0.24
CA ASP A 130 10.10 -2.93 0.40
C ASP A 130 9.63 -3.87 -0.71
N GLY A 131 10.55 -4.71 -1.19
CA GLY A 131 10.27 -5.70 -2.23
C GLY A 131 9.43 -6.86 -1.70
N TYR A 132 8.66 -7.48 -2.60
CA TYR A 132 7.88 -8.67 -2.32
C TYR A 132 8.10 -9.70 -3.43
N PRO A 133 8.30 -11.00 -3.12
CA PRO A 133 8.59 -12.01 -4.13
C PRO A 133 7.30 -12.43 -4.87
N ASP A 134 6.75 -11.54 -5.69
CA ASP A 134 5.60 -11.80 -6.55
C ASP A 134 5.94 -11.35 -7.97
N GLN A 135 6.53 -12.27 -8.73
CA GLN A 135 6.97 -12.02 -10.11
C GLN A 135 5.78 -11.69 -11.01
N LEU A 136 4.65 -12.38 -10.83
CA LEU A 136 3.43 -12.12 -11.59
C LEU A 136 2.96 -10.67 -11.43
N SER A 137 3.11 -10.09 -10.23
CA SER A 137 2.81 -8.67 -10.04
C SER A 137 3.65 -7.75 -10.94
N LEU A 138 4.96 -8.00 -11.02
CA LEU A 138 5.88 -7.21 -11.85
C LEU A 138 5.57 -7.39 -13.34
N ASP A 139 5.34 -8.63 -13.77
CA ASP A 139 5.00 -8.96 -15.16
C ASP A 139 3.70 -8.24 -15.58
N LEU A 140 2.68 -8.22 -14.72
CA LEU A 140 1.43 -7.50 -14.98
C LEU A 140 1.62 -5.99 -15.12
N PHE A 141 2.48 -5.37 -14.32
CA PHE A 141 2.78 -3.94 -14.45
C PHE A 141 3.54 -3.63 -15.74
N GLU A 142 4.47 -4.51 -16.13
CA GLU A 142 5.22 -4.39 -17.39
C GLU A 142 4.29 -4.52 -18.61
N GLU A 143 3.43 -5.55 -18.65
CA GLU A 143 2.43 -5.76 -19.70
C GLU A 143 1.46 -4.59 -19.82
N ALA A 144 1.07 -3.98 -18.69
CA ALA A 144 0.19 -2.81 -18.66
C ALA A 144 0.90 -1.48 -18.96
N HIS A 145 2.22 -1.50 -19.17
CA HIS A 145 3.06 -0.30 -19.32
C HIS A 145 2.91 0.70 -18.16
N LEU A 146 2.69 0.21 -16.94
CA LEU A 146 2.55 1.01 -15.73
C LEU A 146 3.89 1.05 -14.99
N GLN A 147 4.37 2.24 -14.62
CA GLN A 147 5.65 2.39 -13.95
C GLN A 147 5.58 1.91 -12.49
N ILE A 148 6.40 0.92 -12.12
CA ILE A 148 6.59 0.50 -10.74
C ILE A 148 8.04 0.74 -10.31
N LEU A 149 8.23 1.56 -9.29
CA LEU A 149 9.54 2.08 -8.89
C LEU A 149 9.78 1.82 -7.41
N LYS A 150 10.94 1.23 -7.09
CA LYS A 150 11.40 1.12 -5.71
C LYS A 150 11.97 2.46 -5.25
N ILE A 151 11.52 2.96 -4.10
CA ILE A 151 12.12 4.11 -3.44
C ILE A 151 12.86 3.66 -2.18
N SER A 152 14.12 4.06 -2.08
CA SER A 152 14.91 3.83 -0.87
C SER A 152 14.43 4.79 0.22
N GLY A 153 14.02 4.28 1.38
CA GLY A 153 13.65 5.11 2.51
C GLY A 153 14.71 6.16 2.84
N VAL A 154 14.27 7.37 3.19
CA VAL A 154 15.17 8.44 3.62
C VAL A 154 15.79 8.02 4.95
N LYS A 155 17.07 7.64 4.93
CA LYS A 155 17.87 7.58 6.16
C LYS A 155 18.02 9.01 6.65
N ARG A 156 17.38 9.34 7.78
CA ARG A 156 17.68 10.56 8.54
C ARG A 156 19.02 10.40 9.23
#